data_AF-A0A520HKH2-F1
#
_entry.id   AF-A0A520HKH2-F1
#
_cell.length_a   1.000
_cell.length_b   1.000
_cell.length_c   1.000
_cell.angle_alpha   90.00
_cell.angle_beta   90.00
_cell.angle_gamma   90.00
#
_symmetry.space_group_name_H-M   'P 1'
#
loop_
_entity.id
_entity.type
_entity.pdbx_description
1 polymer ?
#
loop_
_entity_poly.entity_id
_entity_poly.type
_entity_poly.pdbx_seq_one_letter_code
_entity_poly.pdbx_strand_id
1 'polypeptide(L)'
;LGLVDMNRDGNPDLVTGKRFWAHQGHDPGEREPAVLYWFEYKPGKVPTWTPHLIDSDSGNGLQTNAVDMNKDKMVDIVVGNKKGVFYFERVKK
;
A
#
# COMPACT_ATOMS: atom_id res chain seq x y z
N LEU A 1 3.35 -2.51 -6.78
CA LEU A 1 1.93 -2.78 -6.46
C LEU A 1 1.84 -4.19 -5.92
N GLY A 2 1.00 -4.43 -4.91
CA GLY A 2 0.71 -5.75 -4.37
C GLY A 2 -0.76 -6.07 -4.55
N LEU A 3 -1.07 -7.33 -4.90
CA LEU A 3 -2.43 -7.85 -4.95
C LEU A 3 -2.55 -8.96 -3.91
N VAL A 4 -3.26 -8.69 -2.81
CA VAL A 4 -3.30 -9.58 -1.64
C VAL A 4 -4.61 -9.36 -0.89
N ASP A 5 -5.17 -10.42 -0.32
CA ASP A 5 -6.37 -10.35 0.52
C ASP A 5 -6.01 -9.71 1.88
N MET A 6 -6.14 -8.38 1.98
CA MET A 6 -5.73 -7.63 3.17
C MET A 6 -6.74 -7.85 4.28
N ASN A 7 -8.05 -7.83 4.02
CA ASN A 7 -9.08 -7.96 5.05
C ASN A 7 -9.43 -9.43 5.39
N ARG A 8 -8.91 -10.40 4.65
CA ARG A 8 -9.18 -11.85 4.74
C ARG A 8 -10.62 -12.23 4.37
N ASP A 9 -11.22 -11.52 3.42
CA ASP A 9 -12.57 -11.80 2.93
C ASP A 9 -12.61 -12.80 1.75
N GLY A 10 -11.44 -13.27 1.31
CA GLY A 10 -11.27 -14.19 0.20
C GLY A 10 -11.06 -13.50 -1.16
N ASN A 11 -11.12 -12.16 -1.22
CA ASN A 11 -10.91 -11.40 -2.44
C ASN A 11 -9.58 -10.61 -2.37
N PRO A 12 -8.73 -10.68 -3.41
CA PRO A 12 -7.50 -9.91 -3.41
C PRO A 12 -7.75 -8.41 -3.54
N ASP A 13 -7.11 -7.63 -2.67
CA ASP A 13 -7.12 -6.18 -2.63
C ASP A 13 -5.86 -5.57 -3.26
N LEU A 14 -5.91 -4.28 -3.59
CA LEU A 14 -4.79 -3.55 -4.18
C LEU A 14 -4.03 -2.73 -3.14
N VAL A 15 -2.73 -2.99 -2.98
CA VAL A 15 -1.81 -2.16 -2.18
C VAL A 15 -0.86 -1.41 -3.12
N THR A 16 -0.86 -0.08 -3.02
CA THR A 16 -0.02 0.78 -3.87
C THR A 16 0.19 2.14 -3.23
N GLY A 17 1.05 2.97 -3.83
CA GLY A 17 1.32 4.31 -3.34
C GLY A 17 2.04 5.15 -4.38
N LYS A 18 2.22 6.44 -4.07
CA LYS A 18 2.95 7.37 -4.94
C LYS A 18 4.46 7.16 -4.77
N ARG A 19 5.19 7.21 -5.89
CA ARG A 19 6.65 7.16 -5.88
C ARG A 19 7.19 8.54 -5.56
N PHE A 20 7.91 8.66 -4.45
CA PHE A 20 8.59 9.90 -4.10
C PHE A 20 9.85 10.09 -4.96
N TRP A 21 9.92 11.20 -5.68
CA TRP A 21 11.04 11.62 -6.51
C TRP A 21 11.42 10.56 -7.55
N ALA A 22 10.45 9.96 -8.21
CA ALA A 22 10.69 8.90 -9.20
C ALA A 22 11.68 9.37 -10.28
N HIS A 23 11.53 10.61 -10.76
CA HIS A 23 12.46 11.24 -11.68
C HIS A 23 13.02 12.55 -11.11
N GLN A 24 13.47 12.52 -9.85
CA GLN A 24 14.20 13.65 -9.22
C GLN A 24 13.43 14.98 -9.19
N GLY A 25 12.11 14.92 -9.04
CA GLY A 25 11.28 16.12 -8.94
C GLY A 25 10.84 16.71 -10.27
N HIS A 26 10.99 15.97 -11.37
CA HIS A 26 10.55 16.37 -12.70
C HIS A 26 9.15 15.86 -13.08
N ASP A 27 8.57 14.90 -12.33
CA ASP A 27 7.21 14.43 -12.61
C ASP A 27 6.14 15.38 -12.07
N PRO A 28 4.98 15.45 -12.74
CA PRO A 28 3.78 16.07 -12.17
C PRO A 28 3.43 15.43 -10.82
N GLY A 29 3.14 16.26 -9.82
CA GLY A 29 2.76 15.80 -8.48
C GLY A 29 3.89 15.26 -7.61
N GLU A 30 5.17 15.42 -7.99
CA GLU A 30 6.34 14.95 -7.21
C GLU A 30 6.47 15.52 -5.79
N ARG A 31 5.82 16.67 -5.56
CA ARG A 31 5.79 17.35 -4.25
C ARG A 31 4.47 17.15 -3.52
N GLU A 32 3.54 16.41 -4.10
CA GLU A 32 2.34 15.99 -3.40
C GLU A 32 2.70 14.91 -2.35
N PRO A 33 1.82 14.66 -1.35
CA PRO A 33 2.10 13.68 -0.31
C PRO A 33 2.48 12.31 -0.88
N ALA A 34 3.54 11.73 -0.33
CA ALA A 34 4.03 10.40 -0.67
C ALA A 34 3.13 9.36 0.00
N VAL A 35 1.90 9.22 -0.49
CA VAL A 35 0.89 8.36 0.13
C VAL A 35 1.14 6.88 -0.15
N LEU A 36 0.78 6.05 0.83
CA LEU A 36 0.64 4.61 0.73
C LEU A 36 -0.82 4.24 1.05
N TYR A 37 -1.44 3.46 0.18
CA TYR A 37 -2.85 3.09 0.23
C TYR A 37 -3.05 1.59 0.09
N TRP A 38 -4.10 1.13 0.75
CA TRP A 38 -4.79 -0.12 0.45
C TRP A 38 -6.18 0.22 -0.12
N PHE A 39 -6.55 -0.38 -1.24
CA PHE A 39 -7.89 -0.29 -1.81
C PHE A 39 -8.58 -1.63 -1.64
N GLU A 40 -9.59 -1.65 -0.77
CA GLU A 40 -10.39 -2.82 -0.46
C GLU A 40 -11.37 -3.10 -1.59
N TYR A 41 -11.28 -4.29 -2.18
CA TYR A 41 -12.13 -4.75 -3.25
C TYR A 41 -13.37 -5.44 -2.69
N LYS A 42 -14.55 -4.98 -3.11
CA LYS A 42 -15.80 -5.69 -2.84
C LYS A 42 -16.41 -6.18 -4.15
N PRO A 43 -16.51 -7.51 -4.36
CA PRO A 43 -17.14 -8.06 -5.55
C PRO A 43 -18.66 -7.86 -5.52
N GLY A 44 -19.27 -7.88 -6.69
CA GLY A 44 -20.72 -7.77 -6.85
C GLY A 44 -21.10 -7.46 -8.29
N LYS A 45 -22.41 -7.29 -8.55
CA LYS A 45 -22.91 -6.88 -9.87
C LYS A 45 -22.31 -5.54 -10.31
N VAL A 46 -22.07 -4.65 -9.35
CA VAL A 46 -21.30 -3.42 -9.53
C VAL A 46 -20.13 -3.49 -8.55
N PRO A 47 -18.91 -3.80 -9.00
CA PRO A 47 -17.75 -3.89 -8.11
C PRO A 47 -17.39 -2.52 -7.53
N THR A 48 -16.93 -2.48 -6.29
CA THR A 48 -16.50 -1.25 -5.62
C THR A 48 -15.11 -1.38 -5.01
N TRP A 49 -14.41 -0.26 -4.89
CA TRP A 49 -13.11 -0.16 -4.23
C TRP A 49 -13.16 0.92 -3.14
N THR A 50 -12.79 0.58 -1.91
CA THR A 50 -12.75 1.52 -0.78
C THR A 50 -11.31 1.89 -0.45
N PRO A 51 -10.89 3.16 -0.53
CA PRO A 51 -9.53 3.56 -0.23
C PRO A 51 -9.29 3.68 1.29
N HIS A 52 -8.22 3.05 1.76
CA HIS A 52 -7.69 3.14 3.12
C HIS A 52 -6.28 3.74 3.07
N LEU A 53 -6.12 4.96 3.60
CA LEU A 53 -4.81 5.58 3.73
C LEU A 53 -4.03 4.86 4.85
N ILE A 54 -2.89 4.29 4.51
CA ILE A 54 -2.00 3.64 5.48
C ILE A 54 -1.07 4.68 6.10
N ASP A 55 -0.45 5.49 5.24
CA ASP A 55 0.47 6.55 5.65
C ASP A 55 0.60 7.60 4.54
N SER A 56 0.82 8.86 4.91
CA SER A 56 0.85 9.99 3.98
C SER A 56 2.25 10.45 3.56
N ASP A 57 3.32 9.85 4.08
CA ASP A 57 4.68 10.36 3.88
C ASP A 57 5.76 9.28 3.60
N SER A 58 5.40 8.01 3.52
CA SER A 58 6.31 6.90 3.22
C SER A 58 6.44 6.65 1.72
N GLY A 59 5.35 6.73 0.98
CA GLY A 59 5.25 6.48 -0.45
C GLY A 59 5.50 5.02 -0.81
N ASN A 60 5.74 4.78 -2.10
CA ASN A 60 6.03 3.46 -2.64
C ASN A 60 7.29 3.45 -3.50
N GLY A 61 7.94 2.30 -3.56
CA GLY A 61 9.07 2.04 -4.46
C GLY A 61 8.65 1.42 -5.78
N LEU A 62 9.61 0.79 -6.45
CA LEU A 62 9.32 -0.14 -7.56
C LEU A 62 8.68 -1.45 -7.05
N GLN A 63 8.94 -1.80 -5.80
CA GLN A 63 8.41 -2.99 -5.14
C GLN A 63 7.50 -2.59 -3.98
N THR A 64 6.41 -3.34 -3.83
CA THR A 64 5.47 -3.24 -2.71
C THR A 64 5.29 -4.65 -2.19
N ASN A 65 5.78 -4.94 -0.98
CA ASN A 65 5.64 -6.26 -0.40
C ASN A 65 4.51 -6.20 0.62
N ALA A 66 3.42 -6.92 0.34
CA ALA A 66 2.31 -7.07 1.26
C ALA A 66 2.22 -8.55 1.63
N VAL A 67 2.67 -8.88 2.83
CA VAL A 67 2.88 -10.27 3.30
C VAL A 67 2.86 -10.29 4.83
N ASP A 68 2.50 -11.43 5.41
CA ASP A 68 2.62 -11.68 6.85
C ASP A 68 4.11 -11.81 7.25
N MET A 69 4.71 -10.70 7.68
CA MET A 69 6.15 -10.64 7.99
C MET A 69 6.44 -11.13 9.41
N ASN A 70 5.56 -10.82 10.37
CA ASN A 70 5.72 -11.17 11.77
C ASN A 70 5.15 -12.57 12.12
N LYS A 71 4.49 -13.25 11.17
CA LYS A 71 3.87 -14.58 11.31
C LYS A 71 2.67 -14.60 12.26
N ASP A 72 1.95 -13.49 12.40
CA ASP A 72 0.72 -13.39 13.19
C ASP A 72 -0.56 -13.70 12.38
N LYS A 73 -0.36 -14.11 11.12
CA LYS A 73 -1.35 -14.40 10.07
C LYS A 73 -1.92 -13.15 9.41
N MET A 74 -1.66 -11.94 9.91
CA MET A 74 -2.16 -10.68 9.35
C MET A 74 -1.20 -10.21 8.26
N VAL A 75 -1.73 -9.55 7.22
CA VAL A 75 -0.90 -9.02 6.15
C VAL A 75 -0.30 -7.69 6.60
N ASP A 76 1.04 -7.63 6.63
CA ASP A 76 1.81 -6.42 6.84
C ASP A 76 2.27 -5.81 5.50
N ILE A 77 2.82 -4.61 5.53
CA ILE A 77 3.35 -3.94 4.34
C ILE A 77 4.79 -3.48 4.56
N VAL A 78 5.67 -3.83 3.63
CA VAL A 78 7.06 -3.37 3.56
C VAL A 78 7.30 -2.64 2.24
N VAL A 79 7.78 -1.40 2.34
CA VAL A 79 8.17 -0.59 1.18
C VAL A 79 9.57 -0.02 1.36
N GLY A 80 10.28 0.11 0.25
CA GLY A 80 11.58 0.78 0.19
C GLY A 80 11.62 1.76 -0.97
N ASN A 81 12.00 3.01 -0.71
CA ASN A 81 12.15 4.05 -1.72
C ASN A 81 13.11 5.17 -1.24
N LYS A 82 13.16 6.30 -1.94
CA LYS A 82 14.05 7.43 -1.63
C LYS A 82 13.80 8.08 -0.26
N LYS A 83 12.63 7.86 0.34
CA LYS A 83 12.31 8.31 1.70
C LYS A 83 12.79 7.37 2.79
N GLY A 84 13.16 6.14 2.45
CA GLY A 84 13.64 5.14 3.40
C GLY A 84 13.01 3.77 3.20
N VAL A 85 13.15 2.94 4.22
CA VAL A 85 12.52 1.62 4.34
C VAL A 85 11.51 1.69 5.47
N PHE A 86 10.27 1.28 5.18
CA PHE A 86 9.15 1.33 6.13
C PHE A 86 8.54 -0.05 6.27
N TYR A 87 8.18 -0.38 7.52
CA TYR A 87 7.42 -1.57 7.89
C TYR A 87 6.13 -1.11 8.60
N PHE A 88 4.99 -1.51 8.05
CA PHE A 88 3.67 -1.24 8.60
C PHE A 88 3.06 -2.56 9.09
N GLU A 89 3.07 -2.73 10.41
CA GLU A 89 2.47 -3.88 11.08
C GLU A 89 0.96 -3.72 11.19
N ARG A 90 0.22 -4.80 10.88
CA ARG A 90 -1.22 -4.81 11.09
C ARG A 90 -1.59 -5.30 12.48
N VAL A 91 -1.86 -4.36 13.38
CA VAL A 91 -2.30 -4.66 14.74
C VAL A 91 -3.80 -4.98 14.82
N LYS A 92 -4.17 -5.99 15.61
CA LYS A 92 -5.57 -6.20 16.02
C LYS A 92 -5.93 -5.16 17.09
N LYS A 93 -7.10 -4.55 16.95
CA LYS A 93 -7.73 -3.82 18.06
C LYS A 93 -8.39 -4.80 19.03
#